data_AF-A0A1V4Y006-F1
#
_entry.id   AF-A0A1V4Y006-F1
#
_cell.length_a   1.000
_cell.length_b   1.000
_cell.length_c   1.000
_cell.angle_alpha   90.00
_cell.angle_beta   90.00
_cell.angle_gamma   90.00
#
_symmetry.space_group_name_H-M   'P 1'
#
loop_
_entity.id
_entity.type
_entity.pdbx_description
1 polymer ?
#
loop_
_entity_poly.entity_id
_entity_poly.type
_entity_poly.pdbx_seq_one_letter_code
_entity_poly.pdbx_strand_id
1 'polypeptide(L)'
;MCRILEKTILSDILRHLVLLILILVLSGCAPRRILNANPHPFPSSPAEKIERNKFSVDKGDDVIGRLAFLRLERGDTLPDIARHFGLGINQISSANPGADLWVPAAGERILLPMSFILPDHPRTGIVINLASMRLFQFKENGKSVSVHTYPVGIGSAERPTPRGQMHVSRKMFRPTWYVPASIAEDHRKKGDPLPAKVPPGPDNPLGEYALYLDEPTYLIHGTNKPASIGLNATNGCIRLYPEDVKKLYDETPVDTPVNIMRQAYLTGQRNGVIYLEAHGSSGDSDAIELKTIYAKLRAMEKKSAHRIDWKKVENVLAEGKGIPVAVSRFQQKSGTGAERVIELRHPGRLYGRPEIPELKMDAWYVLAAEMGDKTDAERAAAIINHQGPPIPARVLPKGNRYRVIAGPFENLGTAELAVRRLKTDLEMEGILIEPPSKR
;
A
#
# COMPACT_ATOMS: atom_id res chain seq x y z
N MET A 1 2.73 -14.78 72.76
CA MET A 1 2.40 -15.10 71.34
C MET A 1 1.62 -13.90 70.82
N CYS A 2 2.01 -13.13 69.79
CA CYS A 2 2.59 -13.48 68.50
C CYS A 2 3.54 -12.37 67.96
N ARG A 3 4.68 -12.81 67.40
CA ARG A 3 5.36 -12.41 66.14
C ARG A 3 5.01 -11.03 65.56
N ILE A 4 5.92 -10.05 65.48
CA ILE A 4 7.11 -9.91 64.60
C ILE A 4 6.95 -10.65 63.27
N LEU A 5 6.50 -9.95 62.22
CA LEU A 5 6.96 -10.09 60.83
C LEU A 5 6.19 -9.08 59.96
N GLU A 6 6.78 -7.93 59.61
CA GLU A 6 6.37 -7.15 58.41
C GLU A 6 7.29 -5.95 58.08
N LYS A 7 8.60 -6.04 58.38
CA LYS A 7 9.58 -5.03 57.93
C LYS A 7 10.59 -5.53 56.90
N THR A 8 10.49 -6.80 56.47
CA THR A 8 11.43 -7.42 55.52
C THR A 8 10.91 -7.44 54.07
N ILE A 9 9.60 -7.36 53.83
CA ILE A 9 9.03 -7.50 52.47
C ILE A 9 9.20 -6.22 51.64
N LEU A 10 9.17 -5.04 52.27
CA LEU A 10 9.33 -3.76 51.57
C LEU A 10 10.78 -3.49 51.12
N SER A 11 11.76 -4.14 51.76
CA SER A 11 13.19 -3.96 51.46
C SER A 11 13.63 -4.78 50.24
N ASP A 12 13.08 -5.98 50.04
CA ASP A 12 13.47 -6.86 48.93
C ASP A 12 12.85 -6.45 47.59
N ILE A 13 11.63 -5.87 47.61
CA ILE A 13 11.00 -5.34 46.39
C ILE A 13 11.77 -4.12 45.86
N LEU A 14 12.27 -3.26 46.75
CA LEU A 14 13.08 -2.10 46.36
C LEU A 14 14.47 -2.49 45.87
N ARG A 15 15.04 -3.58 46.41
CA ARG A 15 16.34 -4.12 45.97
C ARG A 15 16.26 -4.79 44.60
N HIS A 16 15.14 -5.44 44.26
CA HIS A 16 14.91 -5.99 42.93
C HIS A 16 14.56 -4.94 41.87
N LEU A 17 13.92 -3.81 42.26
CA LEU A 17 13.68 -2.70 41.35
C LEU A 17 14.97 -1.98 40.95
N VAL A 18 15.92 -1.82 41.89
CA VAL A 18 17.23 -1.19 41.60
C VAL A 18 18.14 -2.10 40.79
N LEU A 19 18.05 -3.43 40.94
CA LEU A 19 18.83 -4.37 40.12
C LEU A 19 18.30 -4.48 38.67
N LEU A 20 16.99 -4.32 38.45
CA LEU A 20 16.40 -4.31 37.10
C LEU A 20 16.76 -3.03 36.32
N ILE A 21 16.90 -1.90 37.03
CA ILE A 21 17.33 -0.63 36.45
C ILE A 21 18.83 -0.64 36.12
N LEU A 22 19.67 -1.39 36.86
CA LEU A 22 21.11 -1.47 36.57
C LEU A 22 21.47 -2.40 35.40
N ILE A 23 20.61 -3.37 35.04
CA ILE A 23 20.81 -4.25 33.88
C ILE A 23 20.43 -3.57 32.55
N LEU A 24 19.63 -2.49 32.60
CA LEU A 24 19.25 -1.70 31.42
C LEU A 24 20.26 -0.61 31.04
N VAL A 25 21.33 -0.38 31.83
CA VAL A 25 22.36 0.66 31.56
C VAL A 25 23.70 0.07 31.08
N LEU A 26 23.80 -1.25 30.88
CA LEU A 26 24.98 -1.91 30.30
C LEU A 26 24.71 -2.59 28.94
N SER A 27 23.81 -2.01 28.15
CA SER A 27 23.80 -2.24 26.71
C SER A 27 24.94 -1.43 26.10
N GLY A 28 26.12 -2.03 26.05
CA GLY A 28 27.31 -1.44 25.46
C GLY A 28 27.01 -0.88 24.07
N CYS A 29 27.65 0.26 23.77
CA CYS A 29 27.76 0.81 22.44
C CYS A 29 28.40 -0.23 21.50
N ALA A 30 27.58 -1.10 20.90
CA ALA A 30 27.97 -1.79 19.69
C ALA A 30 28.06 -0.72 18.61
N PRO A 31 29.22 -0.51 17.96
CA PRO A 31 29.28 0.40 16.82
C PRO A 31 28.30 -0.14 15.77
N ARG A 32 27.27 0.67 15.44
CA ARG A 32 26.50 0.47 14.22
C ARG A 32 27.52 0.44 13.09
N ARG A 33 27.82 -0.75 12.57
CA ARG A 33 28.39 -0.89 11.24
C ARG A 33 27.34 -0.34 10.30
N ILE A 34 27.47 0.95 9.98
CA ILE A 34 27.00 1.50 8.72
C ILE A 34 27.63 0.57 7.69
N LEU A 35 26.79 -0.28 7.08
CA LEU A 35 27.15 -0.94 5.85
C LEU A 35 27.38 0.20 4.86
N ASN A 36 28.63 0.64 4.76
CA ASN A 36 29.14 1.33 3.58
C ASN A 36 29.04 0.31 2.45
N ALA A 37 27.84 0.18 1.90
CA ALA A 37 27.66 -0.35 0.57
C ALA A 37 28.41 0.62 -0.34
N ASN A 38 29.56 0.18 -0.88
CA ASN A 38 30.27 0.92 -1.90
C ASN A 38 29.26 1.37 -2.95
N PRO A 39 29.16 2.68 -3.26
CA PRO A 39 28.27 3.15 -4.31
C PRO A 39 28.80 2.58 -5.62
N HIS A 40 28.07 1.60 -6.17
CA HIS A 40 28.29 1.19 -7.56
C HIS A 40 28.22 2.44 -8.44
N PRO A 41 29.08 2.59 -9.47
CA PRO A 41 29.09 3.78 -10.29
C PRO A 41 27.73 3.93 -11.00
N PHE A 42 26.97 4.92 -10.52
CA PHE A 42 25.64 5.27 -11.01
C PHE A 42 25.76 5.99 -12.36
N PRO A 43 24.72 5.91 -13.22
CA PRO A 43 24.60 6.83 -14.33
C PRO A 43 24.61 8.28 -13.80
N SER A 44 25.31 9.17 -14.50
CA SER A 44 25.53 10.57 -14.11
C SER A 44 24.25 11.44 -14.06
N SER A 45 23.12 10.91 -14.54
CA SER A 45 21.84 11.60 -14.59
C SER A 45 20.69 10.65 -14.17
N PRO A 46 19.80 11.06 -13.24
CA PRO A 46 18.60 10.29 -12.91
C PRO A 46 17.73 10.05 -14.15
N ALA A 47 17.11 8.88 -14.24
CA ALA A 47 16.18 8.57 -15.30
C ALA A 47 14.88 9.39 -15.14
N GLU A 48 14.33 9.84 -16.27
CA GLU A 48 13.13 10.70 -16.29
C GLU A 48 11.83 9.89 -16.33
N LYS A 49 11.86 8.66 -16.86
CA LYS A 49 10.67 7.80 -17.02
C LYS A 49 10.97 6.34 -16.68
N ILE A 50 9.94 5.69 -16.14
CA ILE A 50 9.90 4.25 -15.87
C ILE A 50 8.53 3.69 -16.23
N GLU A 51 8.50 2.45 -16.69
CA GLU A 51 7.26 1.68 -16.87
C GLU A 51 6.57 1.49 -15.52
N ARG A 52 5.27 1.80 -15.46
CA ARG A 52 4.50 1.72 -14.19
C ARG A 52 3.59 0.51 -14.15
N ASN A 53 2.76 0.37 -15.19
CA ASN A 53 1.68 -0.62 -15.20
C ASN A 53 1.78 -1.62 -16.37
N LYS A 54 2.39 -1.26 -17.50
CA LYS A 54 2.47 -2.10 -18.71
C LYS A 54 3.88 -2.58 -18.93
N PHE A 55 4.04 -3.90 -19.07
CA PHE A 55 5.33 -4.55 -19.27
C PHE A 55 5.25 -5.55 -20.43
N SER A 56 6.30 -5.60 -21.23
CA SER A 56 6.54 -6.70 -22.16
C SER A 56 7.11 -7.88 -21.40
N VAL A 57 6.75 -9.10 -21.77
CA VAL A 57 7.26 -10.31 -21.14
C VAL A 57 7.98 -11.16 -22.16
N ASP A 58 9.29 -11.27 -22.01
CA ASP A 58 10.11 -12.09 -22.88
C ASP A 58 9.86 -13.58 -22.65
N LYS A 59 10.05 -14.38 -23.70
CA LYS A 59 9.78 -15.81 -23.63
C LYS A 59 10.73 -16.48 -22.63
N GLY A 60 10.13 -17.09 -21.59
CA GLY A 60 10.87 -17.77 -20.53
C GLY A 60 11.25 -16.89 -19.34
N ASP A 61 10.97 -15.58 -19.41
CA ASP A 61 11.10 -14.67 -18.27
C ASP A 61 9.79 -14.62 -17.47
N ASP A 62 9.94 -14.57 -16.15
CA ASP A 62 8.86 -14.47 -15.16
C ASP A 62 8.94 -13.18 -14.33
N VAL A 63 10.05 -12.44 -14.41
CA VAL A 63 10.26 -11.21 -13.64
C VAL A 63 10.09 -10.01 -14.56
N ILE A 64 9.19 -9.11 -14.20
CA ILE A 64 8.90 -7.88 -14.95
C ILE A 64 9.27 -6.64 -14.15
N GLY A 65 9.46 -5.53 -14.85
CA GLY A 65 9.73 -4.24 -14.22
C GLY A 65 11.12 -4.17 -13.60
N ARG A 66 11.34 -3.16 -12.75
CA ARG A 66 12.65 -2.87 -12.18
C ARG A 66 12.52 -2.08 -10.88
N LEU A 67 13.52 -2.19 -10.01
CA LEU A 67 13.59 -1.39 -8.80
C LEU A 67 14.08 0.03 -9.15
N ALA A 68 13.59 1.01 -8.41
CA ALA A 68 14.09 2.37 -8.48
C ALA A 68 14.26 2.99 -7.10
N PHE A 69 15.13 3.98 -6.98
CA PHE A 69 15.18 4.88 -5.84
C PHE A 69 14.64 6.25 -6.24
N LEU A 70 13.98 6.90 -5.29
CA LEU A 70 13.48 8.26 -5.42
C LEU A 70 13.90 9.05 -4.19
N ARG A 71 14.35 10.29 -4.37
CA ARG A 71 14.52 11.24 -3.26
C ARG A 71 13.23 12.02 -3.08
N LEU A 72 12.75 12.05 -1.84
CA LEU A 72 11.51 12.74 -1.49
C LEU A 72 11.71 14.24 -1.43
N GLU A 73 10.67 14.98 -1.78
CA GLU A 73 10.56 16.41 -1.62
C GLU A 73 9.68 16.77 -0.41
N ARG A 74 9.74 18.03 0.00
CA ARG A 74 8.95 18.49 1.15
C ARG A 74 7.46 18.40 0.85
N GLY A 75 6.74 17.73 1.74
CA GLY A 75 5.29 17.59 1.66
C GLY A 75 4.84 16.43 0.79
N ASP A 76 5.73 15.56 0.34
CA ASP A 76 5.34 14.26 -0.19
C ASP A 76 4.72 13.39 0.91
N THR A 77 3.83 12.49 0.50
CA THR A 77 3.36 11.37 1.33
C THR A 77 3.64 10.07 0.60
N LEU A 78 3.91 8.98 1.32
CA LEU A 78 4.13 7.68 0.68
C LEU A 78 2.88 7.19 -0.08
N PRO A 79 1.63 7.43 0.36
CA PRO A 79 0.45 7.17 -0.46
C PRO A 79 0.43 7.91 -1.80
N ASP A 80 0.82 9.19 -1.84
CA ASP A 80 0.89 9.97 -3.10
C ASP A 80 1.96 9.40 -4.05
N ILE A 81 3.14 9.06 -3.51
CA ILE A 81 4.22 8.43 -4.27
C ILE A 81 3.76 7.06 -4.79
N ALA A 82 3.18 6.23 -3.93
CA ALA A 82 2.73 4.90 -4.29
C ALA A 82 1.71 4.95 -5.42
N ARG A 83 0.70 5.82 -5.30
CA ARG A 83 -0.32 6.03 -6.34
C ARG A 83 0.31 6.51 -7.65
N HIS A 84 1.21 7.49 -7.62
CA HIS A 84 1.87 8.00 -8.83
C HIS A 84 2.63 6.89 -9.58
N PHE A 85 3.26 5.96 -8.86
CA PHE A 85 4.09 4.90 -9.43
C PHE A 85 3.37 3.54 -9.59
N GLY A 86 2.06 3.45 -9.37
CA GLY A 86 1.32 2.19 -9.54
C GLY A 86 1.63 1.13 -8.47
N LEU A 87 1.84 1.60 -7.24
CA LEU A 87 2.12 0.78 -6.06
C LEU A 87 1.00 0.89 -5.02
N GLY A 88 0.79 -0.18 -4.26
CA GLY A 88 -0.06 -0.18 -3.07
C GLY A 88 0.69 0.32 -1.83
N ILE A 89 -0.04 0.73 -0.80
CA ILE A 89 0.55 1.18 0.47
C ILE A 89 1.37 0.07 1.13
N ASN A 90 0.90 -1.19 1.09
CA ASN A 90 1.69 -2.34 1.55
C ASN A 90 3.06 -2.42 0.87
N GLN A 91 3.11 -2.25 -0.45
CA GLN A 91 4.34 -2.43 -1.22
C GLN A 91 5.37 -1.34 -0.87
N ILE A 92 4.96 -0.07 -0.85
CA ILE A 92 5.90 1.02 -0.53
C ILE A 92 6.37 0.97 0.93
N SER A 93 5.48 0.58 1.86
CA SER A 93 5.80 0.54 3.30
C SER A 93 6.69 -0.65 3.66
N SER A 94 6.40 -1.85 3.15
CA SER A 94 7.24 -3.04 3.36
C SER A 94 8.63 -2.89 2.74
N ALA A 95 8.74 -2.17 1.61
CA ALA A 95 10.03 -1.89 0.98
C ALA A 95 10.88 -0.86 1.74
N ASN A 96 10.26 0.00 2.56
CA ASN A 96 10.91 1.11 3.26
C ASN A 96 10.59 1.09 4.77
N PRO A 97 11.03 0.04 5.50
CA PRO A 97 10.75 -0.05 6.92
C PRO A 97 11.37 1.13 7.67
N GLY A 98 10.55 1.85 8.43
CA GLY A 98 10.96 3.01 9.24
C GLY A 98 10.67 4.37 8.62
N ALA A 99 10.31 4.44 7.33
CA ALA A 99 9.85 5.69 6.72
C ALA A 99 8.43 6.05 7.23
N ASP A 100 8.19 7.33 7.56
CA ASP A 100 6.86 7.82 7.91
C ASP A 100 5.97 7.85 6.66
N LEU A 101 4.77 7.28 6.74
CA LEU A 101 3.85 7.22 5.59
C LEU A 101 3.30 8.59 5.18
N TRP A 102 3.08 9.46 6.15
CA TRP A 102 2.29 10.67 5.99
C TRP A 102 3.16 11.93 6.00
N VAL A 103 4.28 11.90 6.73
CA VAL A 103 5.24 13.01 6.80
C VAL A 103 6.68 12.48 6.70
N PRO A 104 7.04 11.78 5.60
CA PRO A 104 8.42 11.34 5.39
C PRO A 104 9.38 12.52 5.30
N ALA A 105 10.65 12.28 5.62
CA ALA A 105 11.64 13.35 5.63
C ALA A 105 12.01 13.80 4.21
N ALA A 106 12.06 15.11 3.97
CA ALA A 106 12.54 15.63 2.70
C ALA A 106 14.01 15.24 2.48
N GLY A 107 14.34 14.80 1.25
CA GLY A 107 15.64 14.27 0.89
C GLY A 107 15.87 12.81 1.29
N GLU A 108 14.95 12.19 2.04
CA GLU A 108 14.97 10.76 2.31
C GLU A 108 14.90 9.98 0.99
N ARG A 109 15.70 8.92 0.90
CA ARG A 109 15.80 8.09 -0.30
C ARG A 109 14.98 6.83 -0.09
N ILE A 110 13.88 6.71 -0.83
CA ILE A 110 12.97 5.57 -0.76
C ILE A 110 13.15 4.62 -1.95
N LEU A 111 13.00 3.33 -1.68
CA LEU A 111 12.94 2.27 -2.66
C LEU A 111 11.52 2.15 -3.22
N LEU A 112 11.41 2.15 -4.54
CA LEU A 112 10.18 1.89 -5.29
C LEU A 112 10.24 0.44 -5.85
N PRO A 113 9.49 -0.50 -5.26
CA PRO A 113 9.50 -1.92 -5.66
C PRO A 113 8.64 -2.17 -6.90
N MET A 114 9.00 -1.56 -8.04
CA MET A 114 8.29 -1.73 -9.32
C MET A 114 8.79 -2.94 -10.13
N SER A 115 9.26 -3.97 -9.43
CA SER A 115 9.68 -5.25 -10.00
C SER A 115 8.78 -6.34 -9.41
N PHE A 116 8.28 -7.24 -10.24
CA PHE A 116 7.30 -8.25 -9.82
C PHE A 116 7.62 -9.61 -10.43
N ILE A 117 7.45 -10.69 -9.67
CA ILE A 117 7.38 -12.05 -10.24
C ILE A 117 5.93 -12.32 -10.67
N LEU A 118 5.76 -12.83 -11.89
CA LEU A 118 4.45 -13.25 -12.40
C LEU A 118 3.91 -14.45 -11.59
N PRO A 119 2.62 -14.48 -11.25
CA PRO A 119 2.02 -15.61 -10.54
C PRO A 119 2.15 -16.94 -11.32
N ASP A 120 2.20 -18.06 -10.60
CA ASP A 120 2.24 -19.40 -11.17
C ASP A 120 0.85 -19.84 -11.67
N HIS A 121 0.44 -19.24 -12.79
CA HIS A 121 -0.83 -19.47 -13.45
C HIS A 121 -0.66 -19.29 -14.96
N PRO A 122 -1.50 -19.93 -15.80
CA PRO A 122 -1.60 -19.55 -17.22
C PRO A 122 -1.66 -18.03 -17.40
N ARG A 123 -0.81 -17.52 -18.29
CA ARG A 123 -0.65 -16.09 -18.59
C ARG A 123 -1.76 -15.61 -19.52
N THR A 124 -3.01 -15.80 -19.12
CA THR A 124 -4.22 -15.48 -19.88
C THR A 124 -5.23 -14.78 -18.97
N GLY A 125 -6.02 -13.87 -19.54
CA GLY A 125 -7.05 -13.13 -18.81
C GLY A 125 -6.51 -12.31 -17.64
N ILE A 126 -7.20 -12.37 -16.51
CA ILE A 126 -6.85 -11.66 -15.28
C ILE A 126 -6.47 -12.67 -14.20
N VAL A 127 -5.33 -12.43 -13.55
CA VAL A 127 -4.89 -13.16 -12.36
C VAL A 127 -4.72 -12.16 -11.22
N ILE A 128 -5.37 -12.40 -10.10
CA ILE A 128 -5.25 -11.57 -8.89
C ILE A 128 -4.57 -12.40 -7.82
N ASN A 129 -3.41 -11.96 -7.35
CA ASN A 129 -2.73 -12.58 -6.21
C ASN A 129 -3.00 -11.74 -4.96
N LEU A 130 -3.77 -12.31 -4.03
CA LEU A 130 -4.15 -11.67 -2.77
C LEU A 130 -2.96 -11.44 -1.84
N ALA A 131 -1.92 -12.28 -1.89
CA ALA A 131 -0.75 -12.11 -1.02
C ALA A 131 0.11 -10.91 -1.43
N SER A 132 0.27 -10.67 -2.74
CA SER A 132 0.94 -9.48 -3.26
C SER A 132 0.03 -8.26 -3.36
N MET A 133 -1.28 -8.44 -3.14
CA MET A 133 -2.33 -7.44 -3.39
C MET A 133 -2.19 -6.82 -4.78
N ARG A 134 -2.04 -7.67 -5.80
CA ARG A 134 -1.78 -7.23 -7.17
C ARG A 134 -2.58 -8.00 -8.20
N LEU A 135 -3.10 -7.25 -9.17
CA LEU A 135 -3.78 -7.75 -10.36
C LEU A 135 -2.80 -7.80 -11.54
N PHE A 136 -2.87 -8.85 -12.34
CA PHE A 136 -2.12 -9.05 -13.57
C PHE A 136 -3.12 -9.35 -14.69
N GLN A 137 -3.24 -8.46 -15.67
CA GLN A 137 -4.01 -8.67 -16.89
C GLN A 137 -3.05 -9.03 -18.02
N PHE A 138 -3.12 -10.27 -18.48
CA PHE A 138 -2.31 -10.76 -19.58
C PHE A 138 -3.00 -10.51 -20.91
N LYS A 139 -2.23 -10.01 -21.88
CA LYS A 139 -2.67 -9.77 -23.24
C LYS A 139 -1.71 -10.41 -24.22
N GLU A 140 -2.28 -11.24 -25.09
CA GLU A 140 -1.57 -11.82 -26.22
C GLU A 140 -1.64 -10.85 -27.40
N ASN A 141 -0.47 -10.48 -27.93
CA ASN A 141 -0.33 -9.68 -29.15
C ASN A 141 0.48 -10.50 -30.16
N GLY A 142 -0.19 -11.42 -30.85
CA GLY A 142 0.48 -12.37 -31.76
C GLY A 142 1.39 -13.33 -31.00
N LYS A 143 2.71 -13.23 -31.21
CA LYS A 143 3.71 -14.09 -30.52
C LYS A 143 4.23 -13.50 -29.20
N SER A 144 3.83 -12.28 -28.85
CA SER A 144 4.34 -11.56 -27.67
C SER A 144 3.26 -11.47 -26.60
N VAL A 145 3.65 -11.72 -25.35
CA VAL A 145 2.79 -11.50 -24.18
C VAL A 145 3.14 -10.16 -23.56
N SER A 146 2.13 -9.33 -23.34
CA SER A 146 2.25 -8.14 -22.49
C SER A 146 1.40 -8.33 -21.24
N VAL A 147 1.84 -7.75 -20.14
CA VAL A 147 1.12 -7.79 -18.86
C VAL A 147 0.89 -6.37 -18.37
N HIS A 148 -0.36 -6.09 -18.06
CA HIS A 148 -0.75 -4.87 -17.35
C HIS A 148 -0.93 -5.26 -15.88
N THR A 149 -0.31 -4.56 -14.94
CA THR A 149 -0.39 -4.89 -13.52
C THR A 149 -0.73 -3.68 -12.67
N TYR A 150 -1.59 -3.91 -11.67
CA TYR A 150 -2.19 -2.87 -10.84
C TYR A 150 -2.22 -3.31 -9.38
N PRO A 151 -1.89 -2.42 -8.42
CA PRO A 151 -2.11 -2.71 -7.01
C PRO A 151 -3.61 -2.73 -6.70
N VAL A 152 -4.02 -3.56 -5.75
CA VAL A 152 -5.43 -3.69 -5.37
C VAL A 152 -5.64 -3.55 -3.86
N GLY A 153 -6.81 -3.05 -3.47
CA GLY A 153 -7.34 -3.23 -2.11
C GLY A 153 -8.23 -4.47 -2.08
N ILE A 154 -8.16 -5.25 -1.01
CA ILE A 154 -8.86 -6.54 -0.89
C ILE A 154 -9.72 -6.62 0.38
N GLY A 155 -10.50 -7.69 0.50
CA GLY A 155 -11.36 -7.96 1.64
C GLY A 155 -10.60 -8.04 2.96
N SER A 156 -11.25 -7.61 4.04
CA SER A 156 -10.73 -7.74 5.40
C SER A 156 -10.66 -9.21 5.83
N ALA A 157 -10.02 -9.50 6.97
CA ALA A 157 -9.98 -10.86 7.50
C ALA A 157 -11.38 -11.39 7.84
N GLU A 158 -12.28 -10.51 8.28
CA GLU A 158 -13.67 -10.81 8.63
C GLU A 158 -14.55 -11.00 7.38
N ARG A 159 -14.20 -10.35 6.26
CA ARG A 159 -14.91 -10.45 4.98
C ARG A 159 -13.91 -10.60 3.83
N PRO A 160 -13.27 -11.78 3.74
CA PRO A 160 -12.18 -12.00 2.80
C PRO A 160 -12.67 -11.99 1.36
N THR A 161 -11.78 -11.60 0.44
CA THR A 161 -12.01 -11.79 -0.99
C THR A 161 -12.02 -13.29 -1.31
N PRO A 162 -13.01 -13.80 -2.06
CA PRO A 162 -13.08 -15.20 -2.42
C PRO A 162 -11.94 -15.59 -3.36
N ARG A 163 -11.52 -16.84 -3.26
CA ARG A 163 -10.56 -17.45 -4.20
C ARG A 163 -11.33 -18.33 -5.17
N GLY A 164 -10.87 -18.42 -6.41
CA GLY A 164 -11.48 -19.28 -7.42
C GLY A 164 -11.33 -18.75 -8.83
N GLN A 165 -11.83 -19.56 -9.76
CA GLN A 165 -11.97 -19.20 -11.16
C GLN A 165 -13.35 -18.56 -11.37
N MET A 166 -13.35 -17.44 -12.07
CA MET A 166 -14.49 -16.58 -12.34
C MET A 166 -14.34 -16.02 -13.76
N HIS A 167 -15.31 -15.26 -14.24
CA HIS A 167 -15.18 -14.42 -15.42
C HIS A 167 -15.90 -13.09 -15.24
N VAL A 168 -15.56 -12.13 -16.11
CA VAL A 168 -16.26 -10.84 -16.14
C VAL A 168 -17.65 -11.04 -16.77
N SER A 169 -18.69 -11.07 -15.94
CA SER A 169 -20.08 -11.30 -16.38
C SER A 169 -20.71 -10.07 -17.03
N ARG A 170 -20.37 -8.87 -16.54
CA ARG A 170 -20.78 -7.59 -17.14
C ARG A 170 -19.90 -6.45 -16.66
N LYS A 171 -20.00 -5.31 -17.34
CA LYS A 171 -19.31 -4.07 -16.94
C LYS A 171 -20.30 -2.91 -16.84
N MET A 172 -20.06 -1.98 -15.92
CA MET A 172 -20.88 -0.78 -15.74
C MET A 172 -20.01 0.47 -15.63
N PHE A 173 -20.32 1.48 -16.43
CA PHE A 173 -19.85 2.85 -16.22
C PHE A 173 -20.86 3.59 -15.34
N ARG A 174 -20.37 4.37 -14.38
CA ARG A 174 -21.18 5.08 -13.38
C ARG A 174 -22.18 4.15 -12.68
N PRO A 175 -21.72 3.09 -11.98
CA PRO A 175 -22.62 2.19 -11.28
C PRO A 175 -23.30 2.88 -10.09
N THR A 176 -24.59 2.62 -9.90
CA THR A 176 -25.24 2.86 -8.59
C THR A 176 -24.75 1.78 -7.62
N TRP A 177 -24.32 2.18 -6.42
CA TRP A 177 -24.01 1.25 -5.35
C TRP A 177 -25.27 0.96 -4.54
N TYR A 178 -25.75 -0.28 -4.58
CA TYR A 178 -26.81 -0.76 -3.71
C TYR A 178 -26.17 -1.29 -2.44
N VAL A 179 -26.53 -0.70 -1.29
CA VAL A 179 -25.85 -0.99 -0.03
C VAL A 179 -26.24 -2.39 0.44
N PRO A 180 -25.29 -3.34 0.55
CA PRO A 180 -25.58 -4.67 1.07
C PRO A 180 -26.08 -4.58 2.52
N ALA A 181 -27.04 -5.43 2.88
CA ALA A 181 -27.64 -5.43 4.21
C ALA A 181 -26.62 -5.55 5.35
N SER A 182 -25.55 -6.35 5.14
CA SER A 182 -24.46 -6.49 6.10
C SER A 182 -23.68 -5.19 6.32
N ILE A 183 -23.43 -4.41 5.27
CA ILE A 183 -22.74 -3.12 5.35
C ILE A 183 -23.64 -2.08 6.01
N ALA A 184 -24.92 -2.04 5.64
CA ALA A 184 -25.90 -1.14 6.26
C ALA A 184 -25.99 -1.37 7.78
N GLU A 185 -25.99 -2.63 8.22
CA GLU A 185 -26.04 -3.00 9.63
C GLU A 185 -24.79 -2.56 10.41
N ASP A 186 -23.59 -2.72 9.84
CA ASP A 186 -22.35 -2.25 10.47
C ASP A 186 -22.35 -0.74 10.66
N HIS A 187 -22.79 -0.01 9.64
CA HIS A 187 -22.88 1.45 9.65
C HIS A 187 -23.90 1.95 10.69
N ARG A 188 -25.04 1.27 10.81
CA ARG A 188 -26.04 1.54 11.86
C ARG A 188 -25.47 1.35 13.26
N LYS A 189 -24.68 0.31 13.51
CA LYS A 189 -24.01 0.08 14.81
C LYS A 189 -23.00 1.16 15.17
N LYS A 190 -22.37 1.79 14.17
CA LYS A 190 -21.44 2.92 14.33
C LYS A 190 -22.13 4.27 14.48
N GLY A 191 -23.47 4.33 14.38
CA GLY A 191 -24.23 5.59 14.44
C GLY A 191 -24.18 6.42 13.16
N ASP A 192 -23.79 5.82 12.03
CA ASP A 192 -23.71 6.47 10.72
C ASP A 192 -24.52 5.68 9.66
N PRO A 193 -25.86 5.71 9.71
CA PRO A 193 -26.70 4.91 8.83
C PRO A 193 -26.53 5.32 7.36
N LEU A 194 -26.25 4.35 6.49
CA LEU A 194 -26.15 4.56 5.05
C LEU A 194 -27.52 4.59 4.36
N PRO A 195 -27.68 5.34 3.25
CA PRO A 195 -28.85 5.23 2.40
C PRO A 195 -28.93 3.84 1.75
N ALA A 196 -30.11 3.41 1.31
CA ALA A 196 -30.27 2.10 0.64
C ALA A 196 -29.47 1.98 -0.68
N LYS A 197 -29.22 3.12 -1.33
CA LYS A 197 -28.39 3.21 -2.54
C LYS A 197 -27.62 4.53 -2.56
N VAL A 198 -26.41 4.50 -3.13
CA VAL A 198 -25.60 5.67 -3.41
C VAL A 198 -25.50 5.84 -4.93
N PRO A 199 -26.01 6.94 -5.51
CA PRO A 199 -25.96 7.17 -6.94
C PRO A 199 -24.52 7.41 -7.42
N PRO A 200 -24.28 7.44 -8.75
CA PRO A 200 -22.96 7.78 -9.29
C PRO A 200 -22.52 9.18 -8.87
N GLY A 201 -21.26 9.32 -8.46
CA GLY A 201 -20.67 10.58 -8.02
C GLY A 201 -19.48 10.39 -7.08
N PRO A 202 -18.90 11.48 -6.57
CA PRO A 202 -17.71 11.43 -5.69
C PRO A 202 -17.90 10.58 -4.44
N ASP A 203 -19.11 10.53 -3.89
CA ASP A 203 -19.44 9.76 -2.68
C ASP A 203 -19.63 8.26 -2.93
N ASN A 204 -19.68 7.83 -4.19
CA ASN A 204 -19.92 6.44 -4.52
C ASN A 204 -18.65 5.59 -4.29
N PRO A 205 -18.67 4.59 -3.39
CA PRO A 205 -17.49 3.80 -3.07
C PRO A 205 -17.05 2.86 -4.18
N LEU A 206 -17.89 2.63 -5.20
CA LEU A 206 -17.54 1.87 -6.39
C LEU A 206 -16.71 2.69 -7.39
N GLY A 207 -16.67 4.02 -7.25
CA GLY A 207 -16.10 4.92 -8.24
C GLY A 207 -16.89 4.92 -9.56
N GLU A 208 -16.22 5.31 -10.64
CA GLU A 208 -16.86 5.50 -11.95
C GLU A 208 -16.94 4.21 -12.80
N TYR A 209 -16.18 3.17 -12.48
CA TYR A 209 -16.11 1.94 -13.29
C TYR A 209 -16.15 0.69 -12.42
N ALA A 210 -16.91 -0.30 -12.87
CA ALA A 210 -16.97 -1.62 -12.23
C ALA A 210 -17.08 -2.75 -13.26
N LEU A 211 -16.36 -3.84 -13.01
CA LEU A 211 -16.46 -5.13 -13.66
C LEU A 211 -17.08 -6.10 -12.65
N TYR A 212 -18.19 -6.71 -13.03
CA TYR A 212 -18.91 -7.67 -12.22
C TYR A 212 -18.42 -9.06 -12.56
N LEU A 213 -18.23 -9.89 -11.53
CA LEU A 213 -17.88 -11.29 -11.69
C LEU A 213 -19.16 -12.13 -11.76
N ASP A 214 -19.05 -13.35 -12.26
CA ASP A 214 -20.13 -14.33 -12.39
C ASP A 214 -20.52 -15.00 -11.05
N GLU A 215 -19.69 -14.86 -10.04
CA GLU A 215 -20.06 -15.14 -8.65
C GLU A 215 -20.92 -14.00 -8.09
N PRO A 216 -22.16 -14.28 -7.61
CA PRO A 216 -23.11 -13.27 -7.22
C PRO A 216 -22.67 -12.60 -5.93
N THR A 217 -21.83 -11.55 -6.04
CA THR A 217 -21.63 -10.43 -5.08
C THR A 217 -20.29 -9.70 -5.25
N TYR A 218 -19.34 -10.19 -6.06
CA TYR A 218 -17.99 -9.62 -6.12
C TYR A 218 -17.72 -8.79 -7.37
N LEU A 219 -17.01 -7.68 -7.17
CA LEU A 219 -16.71 -6.71 -8.20
C LEU A 219 -15.21 -6.39 -8.19
N ILE A 220 -14.69 -6.11 -9.38
CA ILE A 220 -13.45 -5.35 -9.56
C ILE A 220 -13.86 -3.92 -9.90
N HIS A 221 -13.59 -2.96 -9.02
CA HIS A 221 -14.13 -1.61 -9.14
C HIS A 221 -13.14 -0.52 -8.72
N GLY A 222 -13.45 0.73 -9.05
CA GLY A 222 -12.67 1.89 -8.60
C GLY A 222 -12.87 2.17 -7.11
N THR A 223 -12.47 3.34 -6.64
CA THR A 223 -12.80 3.73 -5.25
C THR A 223 -12.75 5.23 -5.08
N ASN A 224 -13.60 5.75 -4.19
CA ASN A 224 -13.47 7.11 -3.71
C ASN A 224 -12.47 7.25 -2.54
N LYS A 225 -11.92 6.13 -2.03
CA LYS A 225 -10.87 6.09 -0.98
C LYS A 225 -9.54 5.53 -1.55
N PRO A 226 -8.80 6.26 -2.42
CA PRO A 226 -7.55 5.77 -3.02
C PRO A 226 -6.49 5.31 -2.01
N ALA A 227 -6.42 5.91 -0.83
CA ALA A 227 -5.52 5.48 0.25
C ALA A 227 -5.90 4.10 0.85
N SER A 228 -6.91 3.40 0.32
CA SER A 228 -7.22 2.01 0.67
C SER A 228 -6.53 0.96 -0.23
N ILE A 229 -5.83 1.37 -1.28
CA ILE A 229 -5.17 0.45 -2.21
C ILE A 229 -3.88 -0.11 -1.61
N GLY A 230 -3.74 -1.44 -1.68
CA GLY A 230 -2.69 -2.17 -0.95
C GLY A 230 -3.02 -2.40 0.52
N LEU A 231 -4.29 -2.37 0.91
CA LEU A 231 -4.77 -2.67 2.26
C LEU A 231 -5.97 -3.64 2.25
N ASN A 232 -6.18 -4.30 3.38
CA ASN A 232 -7.36 -5.13 3.70
C ASN A 232 -8.55 -4.25 4.10
N ALA A 233 -9.10 -3.49 3.16
CA ALA A 233 -9.99 -2.35 3.44
C ALA A 233 -11.39 -2.48 2.79
N THR A 234 -11.75 -3.66 2.29
CA THR A 234 -13.03 -3.90 1.63
C THR A 234 -13.85 -4.99 2.35
N ASN A 235 -15.11 -5.13 1.94
CA ASN A 235 -15.99 -6.22 2.39
C ASN A 235 -15.97 -7.39 1.38
N GLY A 236 -14.82 -7.65 0.76
CA GLY A 236 -14.59 -8.78 -0.14
C GLY A 236 -14.38 -8.42 -1.62
N CYS A 237 -14.86 -7.27 -2.09
CA CYS A 237 -14.61 -6.79 -3.45
C CYS A 237 -13.14 -6.36 -3.67
N ILE A 238 -12.72 -6.29 -4.94
CA ILE A 238 -11.40 -5.84 -5.36
C ILE A 238 -11.47 -4.36 -5.74
N ARG A 239 -10.72 -3.51 -5.04
CA ARG A 239 -10.59 -2.08 -5.35
C ARG A 239 -9.33 -1.81 -6.16
N LEU A 240 -9.43 -0.96 -7.17
CA LEU A 240 -8.31 -0.37 -7.89
C LEU A 240 -8.33 1.15 -7.71
N TYR A 241 -7.19 1.80 -7.98
CA TYR A 241 -7.18 3.24 -8.18
C TYR A 241 -8.15 3.65 -9.31
N PRO A 242 -8.82 4.81 -9.22
CA PRO A 242 -9.77 5.29 -10.25
C PRO A 242 -9.24 5.23 -11.69
N GLU A 243 -7.98 5.64 -11.87
CA GLU A 243 -7.27 5.65 -13.14
C GLU A 243 -6.98 4.25 -13.70
N ASP A 244 -6.78 3.28 -12.81
CA ASP A 244 -6.39 1.92 -13.16
C ASP A 244 -7.62 1.08 -13.46
N VAL A 245 -8.71 1.24 -12.70
CA VAL A 245 -9.98 0.59 -13.04
C VAL A 245 -10.50 1.06 -14.40
N LYS A 246 -10.30 2.34 -14.75
CA LYS A 246 -10.72 2.85 -16.07
C LYS A 246 -9.99 2.10 -17.19
N LYS A 247 -8.67 2.01 -17.11
CA LYS A 247 -7.86 1.28 -18.10
C LYS A 247 -8.27 -0.18 -18.17
N LEU A 248 -8.41 -0.84 -17.01
CA LEU A 248 -8.85 -2.23 -16.94
C LEU A 248 -10.24 -2.40 -17.57
N TYR A 249 -11.18 -1.51 -17.28
CA TYR A 249 -12.54 -1.52 -17.84
C TYR A 249 -12.53 -1.43 -19.36
N ASP A 250 -11.78 -0.49 -19.92
CA ASP A 250 -11.70 -0.26 -21.37
C ASP A 250 -11.07 -1.46 -22.09
N GLU A 251 -10.12 -2.12 -21.43
CA GLU A 251 -9.27 -3.15 -22.03
C GLU A 251 -9.73 -4.60 -21.74
N THR A 252 -10.79 -4.79 -20.95
CA THR A 252 -11.27 -6.11 -20.55
C THR A 252 -12.63 -6.39 -21.19
N PRO A 253 -12.72 -7.34 -22.13
CA PRO A 253 -14.00 -7.83 -22.65
C PRO A 253 -14.83 -8.54 -21.56
N VAL A 254 -16.15 -8.60 -21.77
CA VAL A 254 -17.01 -9.56 -21.06
C VAL A 254 -16.53 -10.98 -21.39
N ASP A 255 -16.76 -11.93 -20.48
CA ASP A 255 -16.27 -13.31 -20.52
C ASP A 255 -14.75 -13.47 -20.36
N THR A 256 -14.00 -12.39 -20.09
CA THR A 256 -12.59 -12.50 -19.73
C THR A 256 -12.44 -13.35 -18.47
N PRO A 257 -11.62 -14.43 -18.49
CA PRO A 257 -11.42 -15.25 -17.31
C PRO A 257 -10.66 -14.48 -16.24
N VAL A 258 -11.07 -14.68 -14.99
CA VAL A 258 -10.51 -14.07 -13.79
C VAL A 258 -10.16 -15.19 -12.81
N ASN A 259 -8.89 -15.30 -12.42
CA ASN A 259 -8.46 -16.23 -11.38
C ASN A 259 -7.99 -15.47 -10.14
N ILE A 260 -8.69 -15.63 -9.02
CA ILE A 260 -8.31 -15.06 -7.74
C ILE A 260 -7.62 -16.14 -6.91
N MET A 261 -6.36 -15.89 -6.56
CA MET A 261 -5.52 -16.84 -5.83
C MET A 261 -4.76 -16.16 -4.69
N ARG A 262 -4.16 -16.97 -3.82
CA ARG A 262 -3.19 -16.52 -2.83
C ARG A 262 -1.91 -17.32 -3.02
N GLN A 263 -0.85 -16.65 -3.43
CA GLN A 263 0.48 -17.21 -3.59
C GLN A 263 1.46 -16.32 -2.81
N ALA A 264 1.83 -16.71 -1.59
CA ALA A 264 2.67 -15.90 -0.71
C ALA A 264 4.15 -15.90 -1.13
N TYR A 265 4.57 -16.98 -1.79
CA TYR A 265 5.94 -17.17 -2.24
C TYR A 265 5.97 -17.38 -3.76
N LEU A 266 6.72 -16.54 -4.46
CA LEU A 266 6.86 -16.58 -5.90
C LEU A 266 8.31 -16.84 -6.28
N THR A 267 8.51 -17.69 -7.28
CA THR A 267 9.82 -17.98 -7.87
C THR A 267 9.72 -17.74 -9.36
N GLY A 268 10.74 -17.12 -9.93
CA GLY A 268 10.77 -16.82 -11.36
C GLY A 268 12.19 -16.63 -11.85
N GLN A 269 12.38 -16.65 -13.16
CA GLN A 269 13.68 -16.34 -13.75
C GLN A 269 13.63 -15.12 -14.66
N ARG A 270 14.77 -14.45 -14.81
CA ARG A 270 14.98 -13.44 -15.84
C ARG A 270 16.43 -13.46 -16.27
N ASN A 271 16.69 -13.57 -17.57
CA ASN A 271 18.05 -13.68 -18.12
C ASN A 271 18.88 -14.80 -17.45
N GLY A 272 18.24 -15.93 -17.12
CA GLY A 272 18.87 -17.08 -16.46
C GLY A 272 19.19 -16.89 -14.96
N VAL A 273 18.89 -15.73 -14.38
CA VAL A 273 19.00 -15.46 -12.95
C VAL A 273 17.69 -15.86 -12.28
N ILE A 274 17.78 -16.61 -11.18
CA ILE A 274 16.64 -17.09 -10.39
C ILE A 274 16.32 -16.05 -9.31
N TYR A 275 15.05 -15.69 -9.19
CA TYR A 275 14.51 -14.75 -8.21
C TYR A 275 13.51 -15.44 -7.29
N LEU A 276 13.43 -14.93 -6.06
CA LEU A 276 12.44 -15.28 -5.06
C LEU A 276 11.79 -13.99 -4.56
N GLU A 277 10.47 -14.01 -4.44
CA GLU A 277 9.65 -12.96 -3.82
C GLU A 277 8.80 -13.61 -2.72
N ALA A 278 8.78 -13.00 -1.54
CA ALA A 278 8.03 -13.50 -0.39
C ALA A 278 7.20 -12.37 0.20
N HIS A 279 5.92 -12.63 0.41
CA HIS A 279 4.98 -11.77 1.11
C HIS A 279 4.72 -12.36 2.50
N GLY A 280 4.68 -11.53 3.53
CA GLY A 280 4.56 -11.95 4.93
C GLY A 280 3.52 -13.05 5.20
N SER A 281 3.88 -13.96 6.11
CA SER A 281 3.14 -15.16 6.48
C SER A 281 1.83 -14.87 7.23
N SER A 282 0.81 -15.69 6.99
CA SER A 282 -0.38 -15.79 7.86
C SER A 282 -0.80 -17.26 8.00
N GLY A 283 -0.24 -17.96 8.99
CA GLY A 283 -0.76 -19.24 9.50
C GLY A 283 -0.15 -20.54 8.97
N ASP A 284 -0.75 -21.67 9.37
CA ASP A 284 -0.26 -23.05 9.16
C ASP A 284 -0.15 -23.50 7.69
N SER A 285 -0.80 -22.80 6.75
CA SER A 285 -0.69 -23.06 5.30
C SER A 285 0.72 -22.91 4.75
N ASP A 286 1.58 -22.18 5.46
CA ASP A 286 2.89 -21.77 4.97
C ASP A 286 3.90 -22.91 4.92
N ALA A 287 3.81 -23.91 5.80
CA ALA A 287 4.77 -25.01 5.81
C ALA A 287 4.73 -25.86 4.53
N ILE A 288 3.54 -26.05 3.95
CA ILE A 288 3.35 -26.79 2.69
C ILE A 288 3.83 -25.95 1.51
N GLU A 289 3.48 -24.66 1.48
CA GLU A 289 3.94 -23.74 0.43
C GLU A 289 5.48 -23.65 0.43
N LEU A 290 6.11 -23.51 1.60
CA LEU A 290 7.57 -23.44 1.73
C LEU A 290 8.24 -24.70 1.18
N LYS A 291 7.75 -25.91 1.51
CA LYS A 291 8.28 -27.16 0.94
C LYS A 291 8.23 -27.16 -0.59
N THR A 292 7.10 -26.70 -1.16
CA THR A 292 6.92 -26.56 -2.60
C THR A 292 7.94 -25.58 -3.20
N ILE A 293 8.20 -24.46 -2.54
CA ILE A 293 9.17 -23.45 -2.99
C ILE A 293 10.60 -24.00 -2.98
N TYR A 294 11.01 -24.69 -1.92
CA TYR A 294 12.32 -25.34 -1.88
C TYR A 294 12.49 -26.35 -3.02
N ALA A 295 11.46 -27.15 -3.31
CA ALA A 295 11.48 -28.10 -4.42
C ALA A 295 11.58 -27.39 -5.79
N LYS A 296 10.80 -26.33 -6.00
CA LYS A 296 10.85 -25.50 -7.23
C LYS A 296 12.22 -24.87 -7.43
N LEU A 297 12.77 -24.23 -6.41
CA LEU A 297 14.11 -23.62 -6.47
C LEU A 297 15.18 -24.65 -6.83
N ARG A 298 15.18 -25.84 -6.21
CA ARG A 298 16.09 -26.94 -6.59
C ARG A 298 15.92 -27.40 -8.03
N ALA A 299 14.68 -27.45 -8.53
CA ALA A 299 14.41 -27.81 -9.92
C ALA A 299 14.90 -26.75 -10.91
N MET A 300 14.77 -25.46 -10.57
CA MET A 300 15.30 -24.34 -11.35
C MET A 300 16.83 -24.35 -11.33
N GLU A 301 17.46 -24.59 -10.18
CA GLU A 301 18.92 -24.70 -10.04
C GLU A 301 19.50 -25.79 -10.95
N LYS A 302 18.85 -26.96 -11.03
CA LYS A 302 19.28 -28.06 -11.92
C LYS A 302 19.26 -27.71 -13.41
N LYS A 303 18.38 -26.77 -13.81
CA LYS A 303 18.23 -26.31 -15.20
C LYS A 303 19.05 -25.05 -15.50
N SER A 304 19.55 -24.38 -14.46
CA SER A 304 20.31 -23.15 -14.57
C SER A 304 21.81 -23.41 -14.49
N ALA A 305 22.60 -22.56 -15.15
CA ALA A 305 24.04 -22.52 -14.95
C ALA A 305 24.43 -21.88 -13.58
N HIS A 306 23.47 -21.27 -12.89
CA HIS A 306 23.69 -20.50 -11.67
C HIS A 306 23.26 -21.26 -10.42
N ARG A 307 24.17 -21.38 -9.45
CA ARG A 307 23.88 -21.95 -8.12
C ARG A 307 23.06 -21.00 -7.26
N ILE A 308 22.14 -21.54 -6.48
CA ILE A 308 21.31 -20.81 -5.53
C ILE A 308 22.10 -20.55 -4.25
N ASP A 309 21.98 -19.33 -3.74
CA ASP A 309 22.42 -18.91 -2.42
C ASP A 309 21.30 -19.17 -1.41
N TRP A 310 21.34 -20.32 -0.75
CA TRP A 310 20.31 -20.75 0.21
C TRP A 310 20.21 -19.85 1.44
N LYS A 311 21.30 -19.22 1.86
CA LYS A 311 21.25 -18.21 2.93
C LYS A 311 20.47 -16.97 2.49
N LYS A 312 20.62 -16.57 1.23
CA LYS A 312 19.82 -15.48 0.67
C LYS A 312 18.33 -15.85 0.55
N VAL A 313 18.02 -17.11 0.22
CA VAL A 313 16.65 -17.63 0.24
C VAL A 313 16.03 -17.50 1.64
N GLU A 314 16.73 -17.98 2.67
CA GLU A 314 16.26 -17.88 4.06
C GLU A 314 16.00 -16.43 4.49
N ASN A 315 16.91 -15.51 4.15
CA ASN A 315 16.72 -14.08 4.45
C ASN A 315 15.48 -13.49 3.76
N VAL A 316 15.25 -13.82 2.48
CA VAL A 316 14.09 -13.31 1.74
C VAL A 316 12.79 -13.81 2.36
N LEU A 317 12.74 -15.10 2.73
CA LEU A 317 11.57 -15.70 3.39
C LEU A 317 11.32 -15.09 4.78
N ALA A 318 12.38 -14.82 5.55
CA ALA A 318 12.27 -14.21 6.87
C ALA A 318 11.86 -12.72 6.81
N GLU A 319 12.37 -11.97 5.83
CA GLU A 319 12.07 -10.55 5.70
C GLU A 319 10.69 -10.29 5.09
N GLY A 320 10.23 -11.12 4.16
CA GLY A 320 8.86 -11.03 3.61
C GLY A 320 8.51 -9.69 2.96
N LYS A 321 9.50 -8.98 2.41
CA LYS A 321 9.35 -7.60 1.90
C LYS A 321 8.49 -7.44 0.65
N GLY A 322 8.11 -8.53 -0.01
CA GLY A 322 7.34 -8.51 -1.26
C GLY A 322 8.11 -7.89 -2.44
N ILE A 323 9.42 -8.11 -2.49
CA ILE A 323 10.29 -7.62 -3.58
C ILE A 323 11.00 -8.83 -4.20
N PRO A 324 11.07 -8.95 -5.53
CA PRO A 324 11.90 -9.95 -6.19
C PRO A 324 13.38 -9.78 -5.84
N VAL A 325 13.98 -10.81 -5.26
CA VAL A 325 15.39 -10.84 -4.91
C VAL A 325 16.09 -11.95 -5.70
N ALA A 326 17.15 -11.60 -6.43
CA ALA A 326 17.97 -12.58 -7.12
C ALA A 326 18.63 -13.53 -6.11
N VAL A 327 18.27 -14.81 -6.11
CA VAL A 327 18.78 -15.84 -5.19
C VAL A 327 19.83 -16.74 -5.82
N SER A 328 20.04 -16.68 -7.14
CA SER A 328 21.16 -17.37 -7.79
C SER A 328 22.39 -16.46 -7.98
N ARG A 329 23.60 -17.01 -7.88
CA ARG A 329 24.85 -16.28 -8.09
C ARG A 329 25.07 -15.98 -9.57
N PHE A 330 25.27 -14.71 -9.91
CA PHE A 330 25.70 -14.29 -11.26
C PHE A 330 27.21 -14.55 -11.42
N GLN A 331 27.66 -15.28 -12.45
CA GLN A 331 29.07 -15.23 -12.84
C GLN A 331 29.29 -13.91 -13.60
N GLN A 332 30.00 -12.95 -12.99
CA GLN A 332 30.37 -11.71 -13.66
C GLN A 332 31.24 -11.99 -14.91
N LYS A 333 30.61 -12.11 -16.07
CA LYS A 333 31.20 -11.68 -17.33
C LYS A 333 30.62 -10.31 -17.66
N SER A 334 31.43 -9.27 -17.47
CA SER A 334 31.23 -7.89 -17.94
C SER A 334 29.79 -7.31 -17.85
N GLY A 335 29.48 -6.63 -16.74
CA GLY A 335 28.66 -5.41 -16.78
C GLY A 335 27.12 -5.50 -16.84
N THR A 336 26.49 -6.66 -17.08
CA THR A 336 25.03 -6.73 -17.40
C THR A 336 24.16 -7.65 -16.51
N GLY A 337 24.64 -8.06 -15.33
CA GLY A 337 24.10 -9.26 -14.66
C GLY A 337 23.12 -9.15 -13.49
N ALA A 338 23.00 -8.00 -12.87
CA ALA A 338 21.92 -7.70 -11.94
C ALA A 338 21.39 -6.35 -12.40
N GLU A 339 20.11 -6.27 -12.77
CA GLU A 339 19.53 -5.00 -13.21
C GLU A 339 19.83 -3.94 -12.17
N ARG A 340 20.54 -2.88 -12.59
CA ARG A 340 20.90 -1.79 -11.69
C ARG A 340 19.62 -1.12 -11.25
N VAL A 341 19.44 -0.99 -9.94
CA VAL A 341 18.42 -0.13 -9.36
C VAL A 341 18.64 1.28 -9.93
N ILE A 342 17.63 1.85 -10.57
CA ILE A 342 17.76 3.15 -11.20
C ILE A 342 17.49 4.26 -10.19
N GLU A 343 18.16 5.41 -10.33
CA GLU A 343 17.77 6.61 -9.60
C GLU A 343 16.77 7.39 -10.47
N LEU A 344 15.60 7.69 -9.92
CA LEU A 344 14.57 8.49 -10.59
C LEU A 344 14.61 9.93 -10.10
N ARG A 345 14.33 10.86 -11.03
CA ARG A 345 14.05 12.23 -10.65
C ARG A 345 12.65 12.32 -10.02
N HIS A 346 12.51 13.15 -8.98
CA HIS A 346 11.21 13.45 -8.41
C HIS A 346 10.29 14.10 -9.46
N PRO A 347 9.06 13.58 -9.66
CA PRO A 347 8.12 14.23 -10.56
C PRO A 347 7.66 15.56 -9.94
N GLY A 348 7.82 16.68 -10.66
CA GLY A 348 7.40 17.99 -10.15
C GLY A 348 5.91 18.11 -9.78
N ARG A 349 5.07 17.17 -10.24
CA ARG A 349 3.69 16.98 -9.77
C ARG A 349 3.39 15.49 -9.59
N LEU A 350 2.97 15.12 -8.38
CA LEU A 350 2.43 13.79 -8.11
C LEU A 350 1.00 13.67 -8.61
N TYR A 351 0.68 12.49 -9.17
CA TYR A 351 -0.56 12.25 -9.87
C TYR A 351 -1.55 11.66 -8.87
N GLY A 352 -2.79 12.15 -8.86
CA GLY A 352 -3.81 11.70 -7.91
C GLY A 352 -3.61 12.20 -6.48
N ARG A 353 -2.67 13.12 -6.26
CA ARG A 353 -2.49 13.81 -4.97
C ARG A 353 -3.75 14.64 -4.64
N PRO A 354 -4.25 14.61 -3.38
CA PRO A 354 -5.37 15.45 -2.97
C PRO A 354 -5.11 16.93 -3.24
N GLU A 355 -6.11 17.62 -3.80
CA GLU A 355 -6.04 19.06 -4.02
C GLU A 355 -6.41 19.81 -2.74
N ILE A 356 -5.64 20.83 -2.40
CA ILE A 356 -5.87 21.69 -1.24
C ILE A 356 -6.11 23.11 -1.77
N PRO A 357 -7.38 23.54 -1.90
CA PRO A 357 -7.71 24.87 -2.44
C PRO A 357 -7.13 25.99 -1.57
N GLU A 358 -7.03 27.21 -2.11
CA GLU A 358 -6.68 28.38 -1.30
C GLU A 358 -7.76 28.71 -0.26
N LEU A 359 -7.35 29.41 0.81
CA LEU A 359 -8.30 29.89 1.81
C LEU A 359 -9.17 31.01 1.21
N LYS A 360 -10.47 30.96 1.49
CA LYS A 360 -11.48 31.96 1.13
C LYS A 360 -12.09 32.59 2.38
N MET A 361 -12.34 33.90 2.33
CA MET A 361 -12.93 34.63 3.46
C MET A 361 -14.42 34.35 3.66
N ASP A 362 -15.12 33.94 2.60
CA ASP A 362 -16.56 33.67 2.58
C ASP A 362 -16.90 32.17 2.67
N ALA A 363 -15.95 31.34 3.10
CA ALA A 363 -16.11 29.90 3.22
C ALA A 363 -16.25 29.43 4.67
N TRP A 364 -16.90 28.29 4.84
CA TRP A 364 -16.94 27.55 6.10
C TRP A 364 -15.67 26.72 6.28
N TYR A 365 -15.28 26.53 7.54
CA TYR A 365 -14.14 25.68 7.92
C TYR A 365 -14.48 24.79 9.10
N VAL A 366 -13.62 23.80 9.33
CA VAL A 366 -13.67 22.94 10.52
C VAL A 366 -12.30 22.94 11.19
N LEU A 367 -12.24 23.32 12.46
CA LEU A 367 -11.08 23.03 13.31
C LEU A 367 -11.11 21.55 13.66
N ALA A 368 -10.22 20.77 13.05
CA ALA A 368 -10.15 19.32 13.22
C ALA A 368 -9.26 18.91 14.40
N ALA A 369 -8.22 19.70 14.72
CA ALA A 369 -7.34 19.43 15.86
C ALA A 369 -6.50 20.66 16.26
N GLU A 370 -6.05 20.67 17.53
CA GLU A 370 -4.98 21.57 18.00
C GLU A 370 -3.84 20.76 18.65
N MET A 371 -2.65 20.85 18.09
CA MET A 371 -1.49 20.05 18.48
C MET A 371 -0.30 20.90 18.90
N GLY A 372 0.57 20.36 19.75
CA GLY A 372 1.80 21.04 20.17
C GLY A 372 2.96 20.87 19.18
N ASP A 373 3.05 19.68 18.56
CA ASP A 373 4.06 19.38 17.57
C ASP A 373 3.58 19.67 16.14
N LYS A 374 4.49 20.17 15.31
CA LYS A 374 4.20 20.52 13.91
C LYS A 374 4.03 19.28 13.04
N THR A 375 4.88 18.28 13.22
CA THR A 375 4.88 17.04 12.45
C THR A 375 3.61 16.26 12.70
N ASP A 376 3.14 16.20 13.95
CA ASP A 376 1.87 15.57 14.30
C ASP A 376 0.68 16.28 13.64
N ALA A 377 0.68 17.63 13.62
CA ALA A 377 -0.34 18.40 12.92
C ALA A 377 -0.31 18.17 11.40
N GLU A 378 0.88 18.11 10.80
CA GLU A 378 1.06 17.81 9.38
C GLU A 378 0.59 16.39 9.04
N ARG A 379 0.88 15.42 9.92
CA ARG A 379 0.42 14.04 9.80
C ARG A 379 -1.10 13.95 9.83
N ALA A 380 -1.74 14.61 10.80
CA ALA A 380 -3.19 14.66 10.87
C ALA A 380 -3.81 15.33 9.63
N ALA A 381 -3.25 16.45 9.16
CA ALA A 381 -3.71 17.09 7.93
C ALA A 381 -3.56 16.16 6.71
N ALA A 382 -2.43 15.45 6.58
CA ALA A 382 -2.21 14.49 5.50
C ALA A 382 -3.23 13.34 5.53
N ILE A 383 -3.52 12.77 6.71
CA ILE A 383 -4.53 11.72 6.87
C ILE A 383 -5.93 12.21 6.47
N ILE A 384 -6.30 13.44 6.87
CA ILE A 384 -7.59 14.05 6.51
C ILE A 384 -7.69 14.28 4.99
N ASN A 385 -6.62 14.81 4.37
CA ASN A 385 -6.54 15.03 2.93
C ASN A 385 -6.75 13.74 2.11
N HIS A 386 -6.36 12.59 2.66
CA HIS A 386 -6.47 11.28 2.00
C HIS A 386 -7.76 10.52 2.31
N GLN A 387 -8.72 11.14 3.02
CA GLN A 387 -10.06 10.58 3.14
C GLN A 387 -10.76 10.51 1.78
N GLY A 388 -11.80 9.68 1.71
CA GLY A 388 -12.59 9.52 0.48
C GLY A 388 -14.07 9.81 0.69
N PRO A 389 -14.64 10.83 0.01
CA PRO A 389 -13.95 11.82 -0.84
C PRO A 389 -12.91 12.68 -0.08
N PRO A 390 -11.93 13.28 -0.76
CA PRO A 390 -10.92 14.13 -0.11
C PRO A 390 -11.54 15.23 0.77
N ILE A 391 -11.00 15.40 1.96
CA ILE A 391 -11.33 16.53 2.84
C ILE A 391 -10.09 17.44 2.85
N PRO A 392 -10.11 18.61 2.17
CA PRO A 392 -8.94 19.47 2.14
C PRO A 392 -8.62 19.94 3.56
N ALA A 393 -7.37 19.81 3.98
CA ALA A 393 -6.91 20.17 5.30
C ALA A 393 -5.48 20.74 5.27
N ARG A 394 -5.23 21.71 6.14
CA ARG A 394 -3.93 22.37 6.26
C ARG A 394 -3.59 22.70 7.71
N VAL A 395 -2.30 22.92 7.97
CA VAL A 395 -1.79 23.32 9.27
C VAL A 395 -1.60 24.83 9.31
N LEU A 396 -2.15 25.49 10.33
CA LEU A 396 -1.93 26.91 10.61
C LEU A 396 -1.28 27.10 11.98
N PRO A 397 -0.22 27.92 12.11
CA PRO A 397 0.36 28.22 13.41
C PRO A 397 -0.59 29.10 14.25
N LYS A 398 -0.64 28.85 15.56
CA LYS A 398 -1.32 29.69 16.55
C LYS A 398 -0.52 29.76 17.84
N GLY A 399 0.18 30.88 18.04
CA GLY A 399 1.10 31.01 19.17
C GLY A 399 2.17 29.92 19.11
N ASN A 400 2.28 29.12 20.18
CA ASN A 400 3.21 27.99 20.27
C ASN A 400 2.56 26.63 19.93
N ARG A 401 1.42 26.64 19.24
CA ARG A 401 0.65 25.44 18.85
C ARG A 401 0.31 25.47 17.36
N TYR A 402 -0.18 24.35 16.86
CA TYR A 402 -0.58 24.17 15.47
C TYR A 402 -2.04 23.74 15.37
N ARG A 403 -2.80 24.38 14.50
CA ARG A 403 -4.20 24.07 14.22
C ARG A 403 -4.32 23.33 12.90
N VAL A 404 -5.05 22.23 12.89
CA VAL A 404 -5.43 21.53 11.67
C VAL A 404 -6.80 22.03 11.25
N ILE A 405 -6.86 22.75 10.13
CA ILE A 405 -8.08 23.35 9.58
C ILE A 405 -8.48 22.60 8.32
N ALA A 406 -9.67 22.01 8.32
CA ALA A 406 -10.30 21.44 7.15
C ALA A 406 -11.19 22.48 6.42
N GLY A 407 -11.16 22.45 5.10
CA GLY A 407 -11.85 23.38 4.20
C GLY A 407 -10.91 24.00 3.14
N PRO A 408 -11.42 24.92 2.31
CA PRO A 408 -12.73 25.59 2.44
C PRO A 408 -13.93 24.73 2.07
N PHE A 409 -15.07 24.97 2.72
CA PHE A 409 -16.37 24.40 2.40
C PHE A 409 -17.34 25.49 1.91
N GLU A 410 -18.11 25.21 0.87
CA GLU A 410 -18.97 26.20 0.21
C GLU A 410 -20.16 26.65 1.06
N ASN A 411 -20.67 25.76 1.91
CA ASN A 411 -21.82 26.03 2.77
C ASN A 411 -21.78 25.20 4.07
N LEU A 412 -22.63 25.57 5.02
CA LEU A 412 -22.76 24.91 6.31
C LEU A 412 -22.96 23.39 6.19
N GLY A 413 -23.84 22.94 5.29
CA GLY A 413 -24.13 21.51 5.10
C GLY A 413 -22.90 20.70 4.70
N THR A 414 -22.06 21.22 3.80
CA THR A 414 -20.78 20.58 3.42
C THR A 414 -19.76 20.54 4.56
N ALA A 415 -19.73 21.58 5.41
CA ALA A 415 -18.87 21.62 6.58
C ALA A 415 -19.35 20.64 7.68
N GLU A 416 -20.64 20.56 7.95
CA GLU A 416 -21.23 19.59 8.87
C GLU A 416 -21.00 18.14 8.43
N LEU A 417 -21.09 17.88 7.11
CA LEU A 417 -20.72 16.58 6.57
C LEU A 417 -19.25 16.26 6.84
N ALA A 418 -18.34 17.22 6.67
CA ALA A 418 -16.94 17.02 7.01
C ALA A 418 -16.74 16.73 8.51
N VAL A 419 -17.42 17.43 9.41
CA VAL A 419 -17.40 17.13 10.86
C VAL A 419 -17.85 15.70 11.15
N ARG A 420 -18.97 15.26 10.58
CA ARG A 420 -19.45 13.89 10.76
C ARG A 420 -18.44 12.86 10.27
N ARG A 421 -17.83 13.11 9.10
CA ARG A 421 -16.83 12.21 8.52
C ARG A 421 -15.54 12.17 9.34
N LEU A 422 -15.06 13.30 9.85
CA LEU A 422 -13.91 13.33 10.77
C LEU A 422 -14.17 12.45 12.01
N LYS A 423 -15.39 12.52 12.56
CA LYS A 423 -15.78 11.70 13.72
C LYS A 423 -15.85 10.22 13.37
N THR A 424 -16.56 9.87 12.30
CA THR A 424 -16.84 8.46 11.96
C THR A 424 -15.63 7.74 11.34
N ASP A 425 -14.90 8.40 10.44
CA ASP A 425 -13.79 7.79 9.71
C ASP A 425 -12.45 7.89 10.48
N LEU A 426 -12.28 8.91 11.33
CA LEU A 426 -11.00 9.24 11.96
C LEU A 426 -11.04 9.42 13.49
N GLU A 427 -12.22 9.30 14.12
CA GLU A 427 -12.41 9.54 15.56
C GLU A 427 -11.97 10.95 16.00
N MET A 428 -12.03 11.92 15.07
CA MET A 428 -11.67 13.31 15.32
C MET A 428 -12.92 14.18 15.49
N GLU A 429 -13.04 14.86 16.62
CA GLU A 429 -14.10 15.85 16.82
C GLU A 429 -13.77 17.14 16.03
N GLY A 430 -14.78 17.66 15.32
CA GLY A 430 -14.64 18.85 14.47
C GLY A 430 -15.46 20.03 15.01
N ILE A 431 -14.85 21.20 15.11
CA ILE A 431 -15.53 22.44 15.52
C ILE A 431 -15.76 23.30 14.27
N LEU A 432 -17.02 23.64 13.98
CA LEU A 432 -17.37 24.53 12.87
C LEU A 432 -16.83 25.94 13.08
N ILE A 433 -16.35 26.54 12.00
CA ILE A 433 -15.92 27.94 11.93
C ILE A 433 -16.74 28.60 10.83
N GLU A 434 -17.55 29.58 11.21
CA GLU A 434 -18.38 30.37 10.32
C GLU A 434 -17.54 31.45 9.60
N PRO A 435 -17.81 31.75 8.32
CA PRO A 435 -17.22 32.91 7.66
C PRO A 435 -17.64 34.20 8.40
N PRO A 436 -16.74 35.20 8.52
CA PRO A 436 -17.10 36.49 9.10
C PRO A 436 -18.31 37.11 8.39
N SER A 437 -19.32 37.54 9.15
CA SER A 437 -20.52 38.18 8.61
C SER A 437 -20.13 39.38 7.74
N LYS A 438 -20.67 39.48 6.52
CA LYS A 438 -20.61 40.73 5.74
C LYS A 438 -21.37 41.80 6.53
N ARG A 439 -20.65 42.68 7.22
CA ARG A 439 -21.21 43.89 7.85
C ARG A 439 -21.48 44.94 6.80
#